data_AF-A0A3C1KM93-F1
#
_entry.id   AF-A0A3C1KM93-F1
#
_cell.length_a   1.000
_cell.length_b   1.000
_cell.length_c   1.000
_cell.angle_alpha   90.00
_cell.angle_beta   90.00
_cell.angle_gamma   90.00
#
_symmetry.space_group_name_H-M   'P 1'
#
loop_
_entity.id
_entity.type
_entity.pdbx_description
1 polymer ?
#
loop_
_entity_poly.entity_id
_entity_poly.type
_entity_poly.pdbx_seq_one_letter_code
_entity_poly.pdbx_strand_id
1 'polypeptide(L)' 'REQSPTALSTVDILQGGRAALETADANLGLALADDEIDYLLQAFTGLGRNPSDVELMMFAQANSEHCR' A
#
# COMPACT_ATOMS: atom_id res chain seq x y z
N ARG A 1 2.08 -12.62 -24.25
CA ARG A 1 2.41 -11.20 -23.93
C ARG A 1 3.31 -11.24 -22.72
N GLU A 2 4.61 -11.07 -22.92
CA GLU A 2 5.59 -11.00 -21.84
C GLU A 2 5.41 -9.62 -21.19
N GLN A 3 4.76 -9.56 -20.03
CA GLN A 3 4.76 -8.33 -19.24
C GLN A 3 6.17 -8.21 -18.66
N SER A 4 7.02 -7.38 -19.28
CA SER A 4 8.25 -6.92 -18.64
C SER A 4 7.87 -6.38 -17.26
N PRO A 5 8.47 -6.87 -16.17
CA PRO A 5 8.07 -6.47 -14.83
C PRO A 5 8.21 -4.95 -14.75
N THR A 6 7.09 -4.25 -14.65
CA THR A 6 7.08 -2.84 -14.27
C THR A 6 7.84 -2.77 -12.96
N ALA A 7 8.81 -1.86 -12.88
CA ALA A 7 9.64 -1.70 -11.70
C ALA A 7 8.73 -1.54 -10.48
N LEU A 8 8.78 -2.51 -9.56
CA LEU A 8 8.08 -2.45 -8.29
C LEU A 8 8.48 -1.15 -7.59
N SER A 9 7.51 -0.28 -7.36
CA SER A 9 7.71 0.95 -6.59
C SER A 9 7.43 0.66 -5.13
N THR A 10 8.38 1.02 -4.28
CA THR A 10 8.22 0.93 -2.83
C THR A 10 7.71 2.26 -2.28
N VAL A 11 6.83 2.18 -1.29
CA VAL A 11 6.29 3.35 -0.59
C VAL A 11 7.12 3.57 0.66
N ASP A 12 7.78 4.74 0.77
CA ASP A 12 8.71 5.00 1.87
C ASP A 12 8.00 5.37 3.18
N ILE A 13 7.46 4.36 3.86
CA ILE A 13 6.78 4.54 5.15
C ILE A 13 7.76 4.63 6.32
N LEU A 14 8.98 4.13 6.15
CA LEU A 14 9.98 4.15 7.23
C LEU A 14 10.53 5.55 7.49
N GLN A 15 10.59 6.44 6.49
CA GLN A 15 10.89 7.86 6.69
C GLN A 15 9.64 8.74 6.51
N GLY A 16 8.78 8.43 5.54
CA GLY A 16 7.59 9.22 5.25
C GLY A 16 6.38 8.91 6.13
N GLY A 17 6.42 7.84 6.92
CA GLY A 17 5.36 7.45 7.84
C GLY A 17 4.01 7.27 7.16
N ARG A 18 2.95 7.64 7.88
CA ARG A 18 1.56 7.59 7.40
C ARG A 18 1.33 8.39 6.12
N ALA A 19 1.94 9.57 6.00
CA ALA A 19 1.74 10.45 4.84
C ALA A 19 2.21 9.81 3.52
N ALA A 20 3.23 8.94 3.58
CA ALA A 20 3.66 8.18 2.42
C ALA A 20 2.60 7.17 1.96
N LEU A 21 1.92 6.51 2.90
CA LEU A 21 0.80 5.61 2.60
C LEU A 21 -0.41 6.36 2.07
N GLU A 22 -0.76 7.51 2.65
CA GLU A 22 -1.88 8.35 2.17
C GLU A 22 -1.62 8.86 0.75
N THR A 23 -0.38 9.24 0.45
CA THR A 23 0.03 9.63 -0.90
C THR A 23 -0.05 8.45 -1.87
N ALA A 24 0.38 7.26 -1.45
CA ALA A 24 0.30 6.06 -2.26
C ALA A 24 -1.15 5.62 -2.51
N ASP A 25 -2.01 5.69 -1.49
CA ASP A 25 -3.45 5.42 -1.58
C ASP A 25 -4.10 6.31 -2.65
N ALA A 26 -3.86 7.62 -2.60
CA ALA A 26 -4.40 8.57 -3.56
C ALA A 26 -3.85 8.35 -4.98
N ASN A 27 -2.55 8.05 -5.11
CA ASN A 27 -1.92 7.84 -6.42
C ASN A 27 -2.34 6.52 -7.09
N LEU A 28 -2.53 5.46 -6.29
CA LEU A 28 -2.90 4.13 -6.76
C LEU A 28 -4.43 3.93 -6.79
N GLY A 29 -5.20 4.82 -6.17
CA GLY A 29 -6.66 4.74 -6.09
C GLY A 29 -7.14 3.55 -5.25
N LEU A 30 -6.45 3.27 -4.14
CA LEU A 30 -6.74 2.08 -3.31
C LEU A 30 -8.00 2.25 -2.47
N ALA A 31 -8.37 3.51 -2.15
CA ALA A 31 -9.53 3.86 -1.33
C ALA A 31 -9.51 3.19 0.06
N LEU A 32 -8.34 3.15 0.68
CA LEU A 32 -8.12 2.61 2.02
C LEU A 32 -8.79 3.50 3.07
N ALA A 33 -9.40 2.87 4.07
CA ALA A 33 -9.88 3.56 5.26
C ALA A 33 -8.72 3.98 6.18
N ASP A 34 -8.98 4.94 7.07
CA ASP A 34 -8.00 5.46 8.04
C ASP A 34 -7.38 4.33 8.90
N ASP A 35 -8.22 3.43 9.41
CA ASP A 35 -7.80 2.26 10.18
C ASP A 35 -6.96 1.27 9.36
N GLU A 36 -7.24 1.13 8.05
CA GLU A 36 -6.45 0.27 7.16
C GLU A 36 -5.06 0.85 6.90
N ILE A 37 -4.97 2.18 6.75
CA ILE A 37 -3.69 2.87 6.62
C ILE A 37 -2.85 2.71 7.90
N ASP A 38 -3.44 2.88 9.09
CA ASP A 38 -2.73 2.68 10.35
C ASP A 38 -2.27 1.22 10.51
N TYR A 39 -3.14 0.27 10.19
CA TYR A 39 -2.81 -1.16 10.20
C TYR A 39 -1.61 -1.48 9.30
N LEU A 40 -1.61 -0.99 8.05
CA LEU A 40 -0.52 -1.20 7.10
C LEU A 40 0.77 -0.54 7.60
N LEU A 41 0.69 0.70 8.11
CA LEU A 41 1.83 1.40 8.67
C LEU A 41 2.47 0.60 9.81
N GLN A 42 1.66 0.13 10.77
CA GLN A 42 2.14 -0.66 11.89
C GLN A 42 2.73 -2.00 11.45
N ALA A 43 2.06 -2.71 10.53
CA ALA A 43 2.49 -4.01 10.04
C ALA A 43 3.87 -3.92 9.36
N PHE A 44 4.05 -3.00 8.41
CA PHE A 44 5.30 -2.88 7.65
C PHE A 44 6.41 -2.21 8.47
N THR A 45 6.08 -1.29 9.39
CA THR A 45 7.04 -0.74 10.35
C THR A 45 7.54 -1.83 11.31
N GLY A 46 6.66 -2.70 11.79
CA GLY A 46 7.03 -3.86 12.61
C GLY A 46 7.93 -4.87 11.86
N LEU A 47 7.79 -4.97 10.54
CA LEU A 47 8.64 -5.75 9.67
C LEU A 47 9.96 -5.04 9.29
N GLY A 48 10.11 -3.75 9.59
CA GLY A 48 11.29 -2.95 9.27
C GLY A 48 11.54 -2.79 7.76
N ARG A 49 10.49 -2.81 6.93
CA ARG A 49 10.60 -2.66 5.47
C ARG A 49 9.46 -1.84 4.89
N ASN A 50 9.74 -1.20 3.75
CA ASN A 50 8.73 -0.48 2.98
C ASN A 50 7.83 -1.45 2.17
N PRO A 51 6.50 -1.24 2.12
CA PRO A 51 5.61 -2.00 1.25
C PRO A 51 5.83 -1.64 -0.22
N SER A 52 5.56 -2.59 -1.11
CA SER A 52 5.50 -2.38 -2.55
C SER A 52 4.09 -1.99 -2.99
N ASP A 53 3.96 -1.27 -4.10
CA ASP A 53 2.66 -0.93 -4.71
C ASP A 53 1.77 -2.16 -4.90
N VAL A 54 2.35 -3.29 -5.33
CA VAL A 54 1.61 -4.55 -5.53
C VAL A 54 1.08 -5.13 -4.21
N GLU A 55 1.84 -5.03 -3.11
CA GLU A 55 1.40 -5.51 -1.80
C GLU A 55 0.21 -4.69 -1.30
N LEU A 56 0.23 -3.37 -1.51
CA LEU A 56 -0.86 -2.46 -1.16
C LEU A 56 -2.09 -2.69 -2.04
N MET A 57 -1.92 -2.86 -3.36
CA MET A 57 -3.02 -3.21 -4.28
C MET A 57 -3.67 -4.54 -3.93
N MET A 58 -2.86 -5.57 -3.61
CA MET A 58 -3.39 -6.86 -3.18
C MET A 58 -4.17 -6.76 -1.87
N PHE A 59 -3.66 -5.97 -0.91
CA PHE A 59 -4.37 -5.72 0.34
C PHE A 59 -5.70 -5.00 0.09
N ALA A 60 -5.69 -3.92 -0.69
CA ALA A 60 -6.89 -3.17 -1.03
C ALA A 60 -7.93 -4.04 -1.74
N GLN A 61 -7.52 -4.86 -2.72
CA GLN A 61 -8.46 -5.78 -3.40
C GLN A 61 -9.07 -6.83 -2.46
N ALA A 62 -8.31 -7.33 -1.49
CA ALA A 62 -8.79 -8.34 -0.55
C ALA A 62 -9.75 -7.77 0.51
N ASN A 63 -9.61 -6.49 0.85
CA ASN A 63 -10.38 -5.82 1.90
C ASN A 63 -11.40 -4.80 1.36
N SER A 64 -11.39 -4.51 0.05
CA SER A 64 -12.35 -3.60 -0.56
C SER A 64 -13.76 -4.17 -0.46
N GLU A 65 -14.59 -3.52 0.37
CA GLU A 65 -16.03 -3.77 0.48
C GLU A 65 -16.81 -3.37 -0.79
N HIS A 66 -16.15 -2.72 -1.76
CA HIS A 66 -16.80 -2.26 -2.99
C HIS A 66 -17.10 -3.38 -4.01
N CYS A 67 -16.86 -4.65 -3.64
CA CYS A 67 -17.17 -5.83 -4.44
C CYS A 67 -17.76 -6.97 -3.57
N ARG A 68 -18.57 -6.63 -2.55
CA ARG A 68 -19.40 -7.60 -1.81
C ARG A 68 -20.88 -7.44 -2.14
#